data_AF-A0A3C1A9N8-F1
#
_entry.id   AF-A0A3C1A9N8-F1
#
_cell.length_a   1.000
_cell.length_b   1.000
_cell.length_c   1.000
_cell.angle_alpha   90.00
_cell.angle_beta   90.00
_cell.angle_gamma   90.00
#
_symmetry.space_group_name_H-M   'P 1'
#
loop_
_entity.id
_entity.type
_entity.pdbx_description
1 polymer ?
#
loop_
_entity_poly.entity_id
_entity_poly.type
_entity_poly.pdbx_seq_one_letter_code
_entity_poly.pdbx_strand_id
1 'polypeptide(L)'
;MKPKQEILDRTLYNKNFLSLAGNGSSAVFGLINFALLARTFNSSVFGEWIVYLATAGFIEMFRFGLTNSALVRFLSGADTEEKQKLIGSNYAVGIVITLGIIVILYLAYFIFRNPIVNSPYKLFFIWYPILAIVNLPFNNAITILQAE
;
A
#
# COMPACT_ATOMS: atom_id res chain seq x y z
N MET A 1 23.48 -20.79 27.34
CA MET A 1 22.20 -20.81 26.58
C MET A 1 22.14 -22.09 25.78
N LYS A 2 20.98 -22.76 25.69
CA LYS A 2 20.86 -24.12 25.15
C LYS A 2 20.66 -24.07 23.61
N PRO A 3 21.27 -24.97 22.82
CA PRO A 3 21.29 -24.93 21.35
C PRO A 3 19.90 -24.91 20.67
N LYS A 4 18.83 -25.36 21.36
CA LYS A 4 17.45 -25.23 20.87
C LYS A 4 16.94 -23.79 20.80
N GLN A 5 17.37 -22.90 21.71
CA GLN A 5 16.99 -21.49 21.68
C GLN A 5 17.64 -20.80 20.47
N GLU A 6 18.90 -21.11 20.21
CA GLU A 6 19.65 -20.56 19.08
C GLU A 6 19.03 -20.93 17.72
N ILE A 7 18.55 -22.17 17.56
CA ILE A 7 17.87 -22.64 16.33
C ILE A 7 16.49 -21.98 16.17
N LEU A 8 15.74 -21.79 17.26
CA LEU A 8 14.45 -21.12 17.25
C LEU A 8 14.59 -19.65 16.85
N ASP A 9 15.54 -18.94 17.46
CA ASP A 9 15.84 -17.55 17.14
C ASP A 9 16.27 -17.42 15.68
N ARG A 10 17.15 -18.31 15.19
CA ARG A 10 17.58 -18.30 13.78
C ARG A 10 16.43 -18.51 12.79
N THR A 11 15.40 -19.25 13.19
CA THR A 11 14.24 -19.55 12.32
C THR A 11 13.24 -18.39 12.34
N LEU A 12 12.96 -17.82 13.51
CA LEU A 12 12.02 -16.70 13.68
C LEU A 12 12.56 -15.38 13.10
N TYR A 13 13.88 -15.16 13.15
CA TYR A 13 14.52 -13.96 12.60
C TYR A 13 15.04 -14.14 11.17
N ASN A 14 14.69 -15.24 10.50
CA ASN A 14 15.03 -15.44 9.09
C ASN A 14 14.19 -14.51 8.20
N LYS A 15 14.83 -13.81 7.24
CA LYS A 15 14.16 -12.92 6.25
C LYS A 15 12.95 -13.59 5.57
N ASN A 16 13.04 -14.88 5.24
CA ASN A 16 11.93 -15.62 4.62
C ASN A 16 10.75 -15.82 5.57
N PHE A 17 11.02 -16.13 6.85
CA PHE A 17 9.97 -16.28 7.85
C PHE A 17 9.33 -14.94 8.18
N LEU A 18 10.13 -13.88 8.33
CA LEU A 18 9.63 -12.52 8.55
C LEU A 18 8.76 -12.03 7.39
N SER A 19 9.15 -12.32 6.13
CA SER A 19 8.34 -12.02 4.95
C SER A 19 7.03 -12.80 4.93
N LEU A 20 7.07 -14.10 5.27
CA LEU A 20 5.87 -14.93 5.37
C LEU A 20 4.93 -14.44 6.47
N ALA A 21 5.46 -14.12 7.64
CA ALA A 21 4.70 -13.60 8.77
C ALA A 21 4.06 -12.24 8.42
N GLY A 22 4.83 -11.33 7.81
CA GLY A 22 4.31 -10.02 7.38
C GLY A 22 3.15 -10.14 6.38
N ASN A 23 3.37 -10.87 5.27
CA ASN A 23 2.33 -11.07 4.26
C ASN A 23 1.13 -11.86 4.81
N GLY A 24 1.38 -12.88 5.64
CA GLY A 24 0.35 -13.69 6.28
C GLY A 24 -0.51 -12.86 7.24
N SER A 25 0.10 -12.00 8.06
CA SER A 25 -0.62 -11.07 8.93
C SER A 25 -1.51 -10.13 8.12
N SER A 26 -1.01 -9.53 7.04
CA SER A 26 -1.81 -8.67 6.16
C SER A 26 -3.02 -9.40 5.57
N ALA A 27 -2.86 -10.66 5.15
CA ALA A 27 -3.96 -11.48 4.64
C ALA A 27 -5.03 -11.76 5.71
N VAL A 28 -4.61 -12.08 6.94
CA VAL A 28 -5.54 -12.28 8.08
C VAL A 28 -6.32 -11.01 8.39
N PHE A 29 -5.66 -9.85 8.45
CA PHE A 29 -6.35 -8.58 8.64
C PHE A 29 -7.31 -8.25 7.49
N GLY A 30 -6.94 -8.57 6.25
CA GLY A 30 -7.82 -8.44 5.09
C GLY A 30 -9.09 -9.29 5.22
N LEU A 31 -8.96 -10.55 5.66
CA LEU A 31 -10.09 -11.45 5.90
C LEU A 31 -10.98 -10.96 7.05
N ILE A 32 -10.39 -10.51 8.17
CA ILE A 32 -11.15 -9.95 9.29
C ILE A 32 -11.93 -8.71 8.84
N ASN A 33 -11.28 -7.80 8.11
CA ASN A 33 -11.93 -6.62 7.54
C ASN A 33 -13.11 -7.00 6.65
N PHE A 34 -12.90 -7.94 5.72
CA PHE A 34 -13.97 -8.45 4.85
C PHE A 34 -15.14 -9.04 5.65
N ALA A 35 -14.86 -9.91 6.63
CA ALA A 35 -15.87 -10.53 7.46
C ALA A 35 -16.66 -9.51 8.29
N LEU A 36 -16.00 -8.49 8.84
CA LEU A 36 -16.63 -7.40 9.56
C LEU A 36 -17.55 -6.58 8.66
N LEU A 37 -17.09 -6.21 7.46
CA LEU A 37 -17.89 -5.48 6.48
C LEU A 37 -19.12 -6.29 6.07
N ALA A 38 -18.94 -7.57 5.75
CA ALA A 38 -20.01 -8.47 5.31
C ALA A 38 -21.07 -8.72 6.39
N ARG A 39 -20.67 -8.69 7.68
CA ARG A 39 -21.59 -8.89 8.80
C ARG A 39 -22.27 -7.60 9.26
N THR A 40 -21.62 -6.45 9.11
CA THR A 40 -22.08 -5.19 9.69
C THR A 40 -22.96 -4.39 8.73
N PHE A 41 -22.65 -4.42 7.43
CA PHE A 41 -23.34 -3.61 6.44
C PHE A 41 -24.37 -4.40 5.63
N ASN A 42 -25.41 -3.70 5.16
CA ASN A 42 -26.32 -4.27 4.16
C ASN A 42 -25.62 -4.42 2.79
N SER A 43 -26.23 -5.19 1.88
CA SER A 43 -25.62 -5.52 0.58
C SER A 43 -25.23 -4.31 -0.27
N SER A 44 -25.98 -3.21 -0.20
CA SER A 44 -25.67 -1.98 -0.96
C SER A 44 -24.40 -1.32 -0.45
N VAL A 45 -24.34 -1.04 0.86
CA VAL A 45 -23.19 -0.36 1.49
C VAL A 45 -21.96 -1.27 1.46
N PHE A 46 -22.15 -2.57 1.68
CA PHE A 46 -21.09 -3.56 1.51
C PHE A 46 -20.50 -3.53 0.09
N GLY A 47 -21.35 -3.48 -0.94
CA GLY A 47 -20.93 -3.39 -2.34
C GLY A 47 -20.05 -2.16 -2.61
N GLU A 48 -20.42 -0.98 -2.08
CA GLU A 48 -19.60 0.23 -2.20
C GLU A 48 -18.21 0.05 -1.56
N TRP A 49 -18.13 -0.60 -0.40
CA TRP A 49 -16.85 -0.90 0.25
C TRP A 49 -16.00 -1.88 -0.56
N ILE A 50 -16.60 -2.90 -1.17
CA ILE A 50 -15.87 -3.84 -2.02
C ILE A 50 -15.33 -3.15 -3.27
N VAL A 51 -16.13 -2.29 -3.91
CA VAL A 51 -15.68 -1.48 -5.05
C VAL A 51 -14.55 -0.55 -4.64
N TYR A 52 -14.65 0.11 -3.48
CA TYR A 52 -13.58 0.94 -2.93
C TYR A 52 -12.30 0.14 -2.72
N LEU A 53 -12.35 -1.00 -2.01
CA LEU A 53 -11.17 -1.82 -1.72
C LEU A 53 -10.50 -2.33 -3.01
N ALA A 54 -11.29 -2.76 -3.99
CA ALA A 54 -10.77 -3.26 -5.26
C ALA A 54 -10.09 -2.14 -6.07
N THR A 55 -10.76 -0.98 -6.22
CA THR A 55 -10.22 0.15 -6.97
C THR A 55 -9.04 0.80 -6.28
N ALA A 56 -9.12 1.04 -4.97
CA ALA A 56 -8.01 1.55 -4.18
C ALA A 56 -6.80 0.60 -4.25
N GLY A 57 -7.02 -0.70 -4.04
CA GLY A 57 -5.98 -1.71 -4.13
C GLY A 57 -5.30 -1.73 -5.50
N PHE A 58 -6.07 -1.63 -6.59
CA PHE A 58 -5.52 -1.54 -7.94
C PHE A 58 -4.61 -0.32 -8.12
N ILE A 59 -5.05 0.88 -7.72
CA ILE A 59 -4.23 2.09 -7.85
C ILE A 59 -3.00 2.02 -6.94
N GLU A 60 -3.12 1.46 -5.73
CA GLU A 60 -1.97 1.24 -4.86
C GLU A 60 -0.93 0.29 -5.50
N MET A 61 -1.37 -0.84 -6.06
CA MET A 61 -0.49 -1.77 -6.77
C MET A 61 0.20 -1.10 -7.95
N PHE A 62 -0.53 -0.27 -8.70
CA PHE A 62 0.02 0.49 -9.81
C PHE A 62 1.10 1.48 -9.35
N ARG A 63 0.80 2.30 -8.34
CA ARG A 63 1.77 3.25 -7.75
C ARG A 63 3.01 2.53 -7.23
N PHE A 64 2.82 1.44 -6.50
CA PHE A 64 3.90 0.65 -5.93
C PHE A 64 4.77 0.02 -7.02
N GLY A 65 4.18 -0.51 -8.09
CA GLY A 65 4.93 -1.08 -9.21
C GLY A 65 5.87 -0.10 -9.90
N LEU A 66 5.45 1.18 -10.01
CA LEU A 66 6.26 2.24 -10.62
C LEU A 66 7.48 2.64 -9.76
N THR A 67 7.32 2.65 -8.43
CA THR A 67 8.36 3.17 -7.52
C THR A 67 9.23 2.06 -6.93
N ASN A 68 8.64 0.96 -6.46
CA ASN A 68 9.34 -0.08 -5.73
C ASN A 68 10.36 -0.84 -6.59
N SER A 69 9.95 -1.26 -7.79
CA SER A 69 10.82 -2.05 -8.68
C SER A 69 12.09 -1.30 -9.10
N ALA A 70 11.95 0.00 -9.37
CA ALA A 70 13.07 0.88 -9.66
C ALA A 70 13.96 1.08 -8.42
N LEU A 71 13.37 1.41 -7.28
CA LEU A 71 14.13 1.71 -6.07
C LEU A 71 14.95 0.51 -5.59
N VAL A 72 14.35 -0.70 -5.54
CA VAL A 72 15.07 -1.93 -5.15
C VAL A 72 16.27 -2.16 -6.07
N ARG A 73 16.07 -2.07 -7.39
CA ARG A 73 17.15 -2.28 -8.37
C ARG A 73 18.30 -1.29 -8.19
N PHE A 74 18.01 0.00 -7.98
CA PHE A 74 19.05 1.02 -7.84
C PHE A 74 19.72 0.97 -6.46
N LEU A 75 19.01 0.59 -5.40
CA LEU A 75 19.58 0.51 -4.05
C LEU A 75 20.52 -0.69 -3.84
N SER A 76 20.27 -1.84 -4.48
CA SER A 76 21.07 -3.06 -4.25
C SER A 76 22.55 -2.93 -4.66
N GLY A 77 22.91 -1.93 -5.47
CA GLY A 77 24.29 -1.68 -5.90
C GLY A 77 24.88 -0.33 -5.48
N ALA A 78 24.11 0.50 -4.77
CA ALA A 78 24.49 1.87 -4.44
C ALA A 78 25.37 1.96 -3.19
N ASP A 79 26.29 2.91 -3.15
CA ASP A 79 27.04 3.26 -1.94
C ASP A 79 26.17 4.05 -0.93
N THR A 80 26.71 4.32 0.26
CA THR A 80 25.94 4.96 1.34
C THR A 80 25.42 6.35 0.98
N GLU A 81 26.17 7.15 0.21
CA GLU A 81 25.76 8.50 -0.18
C GLU A 81 24.70 8.44 -1.30
N GLU A 82 24.91 7.55 -2.28
CA GLU A 82 24.00 7.31 -3.38
C GLU A 82 22.66 6.73 -2.90
N LYS A 83 22.67 5.83 -1.91
CA LYS A 83 21.45 5.29 -1.27
C LYS A 83 20.54 6.39 -0.72
N GLN A 84 21.10 7.38 -0.02
CA GLN A 84 20.30 8.48 0.53
C GLN A 84 19.67 9.34 -0.58
N LYS A 85 20.42 9.61 -1.66
CA LYS A 85 19.91 10.33 -2.84
C LYS A 85 18.79 9.56 -3.55
N LEU A 86 18.94 8.24 -3.69
CA LEU A 86 17.94 7.36 -4.30
C LEU A 86 16.66 7.28 -3.47
N ILE A 87 16.77 7.16 -2.14
CA ILE A 87 15.63 7.17 -1.22
C ILE A 87 14.86 8.49 -1.34
N GLY A 88 15.56 9.63 -1.26
CA GLY A 88 14.94 10.95 -1.38
C GLY A 88 14.26 11.15 -2.74
N SER A 89 14.89 10.69 -3.82
CA SER A 89 14.32 10.73 -5.17
C SER A 89 13.05 9.90 -5.28
N ASN A 90 13.03 8.70 -4.70
CA ASN A 90 11.85 7.85 -4.68
C ASN A 90 10.69 8.48 -3.88
N TYR A 91 10.97 9.15 -2.76
CA TYR A 91 9.97 9.94 -2.06
C TYR A 91 9.40 11.06 -2.93
N ALA A 92 10.26 11.83 -3.61
CA ALA A 92 9.82 12.91 -4.49
C ALA A 92 8.93 12.39 -5.64
N VAL A 93 9.35 11.31 -6.31
CA VAL A 93 8.56 10.65 -7.36
C VAL A 93 7.23 10.15 -6.82
N GLY A 94 7.24 9.48 -5.67
CA GLY A 94 6.04 9.01 -5.00
C GLY A 94 5.06 10.15 -4.70
N ILE A 95 5.55 11.29 -4.20
CA ILE A 95 4.72 12.47 -3.91
C ILE A 95 4.10 13.01 -5.19
N VAL A 96 4.89 13.18 -6.26
CA VAL A 96 4.39 13.69 -7.56
C VAL A 96 3.29 12.79 -8.13
N ILE A 97 3.51 11.46 -8.15
CA ILE A 97 2.50 10.50 -8.62
C ILE A 97 1.23 10.61 -7.77
N THR A 98 1.37 10.67 -6.45
CA THR A 98 0.25 10.76 -5.51
C THR A 98 -0.57 12.02 -5.72
N LEU A 99 0.10 13.18 -5.79
CA LEU A 99 -0.56 14.45 -6.04
C LEU A 99 -1.23 14.47 -7.42
N GLY A 100 -0.59 13.92 -8.45
CA GLY A 100 -1.18 13.79 -9.78
C GLY A 100 -2.48 13.01 -9.77
N ILE A 101 -2.51 11.85 -9.10
CA ILE A 101 -3.73 11.03 -8.96
C ILE A 101 -4.81 11.78 -8.18
N ILE A 102 -4.44 12.43 -7.06
CA ILE A 102 -5.39 13.20 -6.24
C ILE A 102 -6.02 14.33 -7.04
N VAL A 103 -5.22 15.07 -7.81
CA VAL A 103 -5.72 16.14 -8.69
C VAL A 103 -6.67 15.58 -9.73
N ILE A 104 -6.33 14.47 -10.40
CA ILE A 104 -7.22 13.82 -11.37
C ILE A 104 -8.54 13.40 -10.73
N LEU A 105 -8.49 12.79 -9.54
CA LEU A 105 -9.69 12.35 -8.83
C LEU A 105 -10.58 13.52 -8.42
N TYR A 106 -10.01 14.60 -7.88
CA TYR A 106 -10.80 15.78 -7.53
C TYR A 106 -11.37 16.48 -8.74
N LEU A 107 -10.60 16.64 -9.82
CA LEU A 107 -11.11 17.20 -11.08
C LEU A 107 -12.28 16.37 -11.61
N ALA A 108 -12.14 15.05 -11.67
CA ALA A 108 -13.22 14.16 -12.08
C ALA A 108 -14.44 14.26 -11.14
N TYR A 109 -14.21 14.33 -9.82
CA TYR A 109 -15.27 14.50 -8.84
C TYR A 109 -16.05 15.82 -9.01
N PHE A 110 -15.37 16.93 -9.29
CA PHE A 110 -16.01 18.22 -9.51
C PHE A 110 -16.78 18.27 -10.84
N ILE A 111 -16.22 17.73 -11.91
CA ILE A 111 -16.86 17.73 -13.25
C ILE A 111 -18.04 16.75 -13.29
N PHE A 112 -17.89 15.56 -12.72
CA PHE A 112 -18.85 14.45 -12.81
C PHE A 112 -19.52 14.14 -11.45
N ARG A 113 -19.80 15.18 -10.65
CA ARG A 113 -20.29 15.03 -9.27
C ARG A 113 -21.53 14.15 -9.15
N ASN A 114 -22.58 14.43 -9.92
CA ASN A 114 -23.85 13.71 -9.84
C ASN A 114 -23.72 12.21 -10.16
N PRO A 115 -23.12 11.79 -11.29
CA PRO A 115 -22.95 10.36 -11.56
C PRO A 115 -22.02 9.69 -10.54
N ILE A 116 -20.98 10.37 -10.03
CA ILE A 116 -20.06 9.78 -9.04
C ILE A 116 -20.74 9.55 -7.69
N VAL A 117 -21.44 10.57 -7.15
CA VAL A 117 -22.09 10.50 -5.83
C VAL A 117 -23.20 9.45 -5.80
N ASN A 118 -23.82 9.15 -6.94
CA ASN A 118 -24.86 8.13 -7.07
C ASN A 118 -24.32 6.78 -7.61
N SER A 119 -23.00 6.61 -7.69
CA SER A 119 -22.35 5.37 -8.15
C SER A 119 -21.72 4.59 -6.98
N PRO A 120 -21.45 3.28 -7.19
CA PRO A 120 -20.67 2.48 -6.25
C PRO A 120 -19.24 2.99 -5.99
N TYR A 121 -18.72 3.88 -6.85
CA TYR A 121 -17.37 4.43 -6.73
C TYR A 121 -17.27 5.63 -5.79
N LYS A 122 -18.39 6.12 -5.23
CA LYS A 122 -18.41 7.29 -4.34
C LYS A 122 -17.34 7.24 -3.25
N LEU A 123 -17.23 6.10 -2.54
CA LEU A 123 -16.26 5.93 -1.46
C LEU A 123 -14.81 6.05 -1.95
N PHE A 124 -14.51 5.56 -3.15
CA PHE A 124 -13.18 5.68 -3.75
C PHE A 124 -12.79 7.14 -3.97
N PHE A 125 -13.65 7.95 -4.60
CA PHE A 125 -13.33 9.36 -4.83
C PHE A 125 -13.16 10.18 -3.54
N ILE A 126 -13.84 9.79 -2.45
CA ILE A 126 -13.76 10.50 -1.17
C ILE A 126 -12.54 10.04 -0.36
N TRP A 127 -12.32 8.73 -0.23
CA TRP A 127 -11.37 8.19 0.74
C TRP A 127 -10.01 7.81 0.16
N TYR A 128 -9.92 7.52 -1.14
CA TYR A 128 -8.65 7.16 -1.76
C TYR A 128 -7.59 8.27 -1.65
N PRO A 129 -7.88 9.58 -1.83
CA PRO A 129 -6.88 10.63 -1.66
C PRO A 129 -6.19 10.60 -0.29
N ILE A 130 -6.96 10.36 0.78
CA ILE A 130 -6.44 10.29 2.15
C ILE A 130 -5.60 9.01 2.30
N LEU A 131 -6.12 7.87 1.87
CA LEU A 131 -5.41 6.60 1.90
C LEU A 131 -4.05 6.70 1.18
N ALA A 132 -4.03 7.33 -0.01
CA ALA A 132 -2.86 7.43 -0.86
C ALA A 132 -1.72 8.23 -0.21
N ILE A 133 -2.07 9.29 0.54
CA ILE A 133 -1.11 10.11 1.31
C ILE A 133 -0.59 9.32 2.50
N VAL A 134 -1.47 8.68 3.27
CA VAL A 134 -1.12 7.93 4.48
C VAL A 134 -0.23 6.71 4.15
N ASN A 135 -0.50 6.04 3.03
CA ASN A 135 0.27 4.86 2.61
C ASN A 135 1.66 5.20 2.06
N LEU A 136 1.90 6.42 1.58
CA LEU A 136 3.16 6.80 0.95
C LEU A 136 4.40 6.55 1.84
N PRO A 137 4.47 7.05 3.10
CA PRO A 137 5.61 6.78 3.96
C PRO A 137 5.77 5.30 4.29
N PHE A 138 4.65 4.58 4.49
CA PHE A 138 4.66 3.15 4.82
C PHE A 138 5.21 2.30 3.68
N ASN A 139 4.74 2.53 2.45
CA ASN A 139 5.20 1.80 1.27
C ASN A 139 6.69 2.05 0.99
N ASN A 140 7.17 3.27 1.20
CA ASN A 140 8.58 3.59 1.05
C ASN A 140 9.44 2.90 2.13
N ALA A 141 8.99 2.86 3.39
CA ALA A 141 9.70 2.16 4.46
C ALA A 141 9.83 0.66 4.16
N ILE A 142 8.75 0.01 3.70
CA ILE A 142 8.78 -1.41 3.29
C ILE A 142 9.76 -1.62 2.13
N THR A 143 9.73 -0.75 1.13
CA THR A 143 10.62 -0.86 -0.03
C THR A 143 12.09 -0.77 0.35
N ILE A 144 12.44 0.13 1.27
CA ILE A 144 13.80 0.26 1.79
C ILE A 144 14.21 -1.01 2.53
N LEU A 145 13.35 -1.54 3.40
CA LEU A 145 13.60 -2.78 4.13
C LEU A 145 13.79 -3.99 3.19
N GLN A 146 13.08 -4.00 2.05
CA GLN A 146 13.22 -5.06 1.03
C GLN A 146 14.51 -4.95 0.22
N ALA A 147 15.10 -3.75 0.12
CA ALA A 147 16.33 -3.52 -0.63
C ALA A 147 17.61 -3.83 0.17
N GLU A 148 17.49 -4.01 1.50
CA GLU A 148 18.56 -4.44 2.43
C GLU A 148 18.64 -5.97 2.60
#